data_AF-A0A0F9RBM3-F1
#
_entry.id   AF-A0A0F9RBM3-F1
#
_cell.length_a   1.000
_cell.length_b   1.000
_cell.length_c   1.000
_cell.angle_alpha   90.00
_cell.angle_beta   90.00
_cell.angle_gamma   90.00
#
_symmetry.space_group_name_H-M   'P 1'
#
loop_
_entity.id
_entity.type
_entity.pdbx_description
1 polymer ?
#
loop_
_entity_poly.entity_id
_entity_poly.type
_entity_poly.pdbx_seq_one_letter_code
_entity_poly.pdbx_strand_id
1 'polypeptide(L)'
;MVSSVNLNEIFSEWDELNSQVQESFGQFDFSKIKEIRGKQNKIEDKIFDILKEIAPENIKSMLPEDCGDLEVGYETKGKVFYFVTIDEEGSTDEDIKLNAFTIDINKKVSLIKDFEMKD
;
A
#
# COMPACT_ATOMS: atom_id res chain seq x y z
N MET A 1 24.09 0.28 -7.80
CA MET A 1 23.94 -0.76 -6.76
C MET A 1 22.56 -0.58 -6.20
N VAL A 2 21.62 -1.48 -6.49
CA VAL A 2 20.28 -1.42 -5.90
C VAL A 2 20.47 -1.81 -4.44
N SER A 3 20.41 -0.83 -3.54
CA SER A 3 20.35 -1.09 -2.11
C SER A 3 19.30 -2.19 -1.91
N SER A 4 19.72 -3.31 -1.34
CA SER A 4 18.88 -4.48 -1.13
C SER A 4 17.86 -4.15 -0.04
N VAL A 5 16.93 -3.24 -0.33
CA VAL A 5 15.80 -2.98 0.54
C VAL A 5 15.02 -4.30 0.57
N ASN A 6 15.07 -4.93 1.73
CA ASN A 6 14.54 -6.24 1.95
C ASN A 6 13.05 -6.08 2.25
N LEU A 7 12.20 -6.33 1.25
CA LEU A 7 10.75 -6.27 1.44
C LEU A 7 10.29 -7.17 2.60
N ASN A 8 11.00 -8.26 2.90
CA ASN A 8 10.68 -9.08 4.07
C ASN A 8 10.79 -8.30 5.38
N GLU A 9 11.83 -7.48 5.54
CA GLU A 9 12.01 -6.67 6.75
C GLU A 9 10.94 -5.60 6.83
N ILE A 10 10.67 -4.91 5.72
CA ILE A 10 9.64 -3.86 5.67
C ILE A 10 8.25 -4.42 5.98
N PHE A 11 7.88 -5.57 5.40
CA PHE A 11 6.58 -6.18 5.62
C PHE A 11 6.46 -6.70 7.06
N SER A 12 7.55 -7.23 7.63
CA SER A 12 7.56 -7.66 9.03
C SER A 12 7.42 -6.47 9.98
N GLU A 13 8.09 -5.35 9.69
CA GLU A 13 7.95 -4.10 10.45
C GLU A 13 6.50 -3.59 10.38
N TRP A 14 5.87 -3.65 9.20
CA TRP A 14 4.47 -3.32 9.03
C TRP A 14 3.53 -4.21 9.87
N ASP A 15 3.73 -5.53 9.82
CA ASP A 15 2.95 -6.50 10.60
C ASP A 15 3.07 -6.22 12.11
N GLU A 16 4.27 -5.88 12.59
CA GLU A 16 4.52 -5.52 13.98
C GLU A 16 3.80 -4.22 14.36
N LEU A 17 3.91 -3.17 13.55
CA LEU A 17 3.22 -1.91 13.78
C LEU A 17 1.70 -2.12 13.81
N ASN A 18 1.15 -2.94 12.91
CA ASN A 18 -0.28 -3.23 12.88
C ASN A 18 -0.75 -3.94 14.16
N SER A 19 0.07 -4.85 14.70
CA SER A 19 -0.18 -5.50 15.99
C SER A 19 -0.16 -4.48 17.15
N GLN A 20 0.79 -3.55 17.13
CA GLN A 20 0.87 -2.47 18.13
C GLN A 20 -0.32 -1.49 18.04
N VAL A 21 -0.84 -1.22 16.83
CA VAL A 21 -2.07 -0.42 16.65
C VAL A 21 -3.24 -1.11 17.35
N GLN A 22 -3.45 -2.40 17.10
CA GLN A 22 -4.53 -3.17 17.72
C GLN A 22 -4.45 -3.18 19.26
N GLU A 23 -3.25 -3.38 19.81
CA GLU A 23 -3.03 -3.32 21.26
C GLU A 23 -3.35 -1.93 21.82
N SER A 24 -2.86 -0.87 21.16
CA SER A 24 -3.05 0.51 21.60
C SER A 24 -4.52 0.95 21.50
N PHE A 25 -5.27 0.43 20.51
CA PHE A 25 -6.72 0.61 20.42
C PHE A 25 -7.45 -0.05 21.60
N GLY A 26 -7.06 -1.26 22.00
CA GLY A 26 -7.63 -1.94 23.16
C GLY A 26 -7.41 -1.16 24.48
N GLN A 27 -6.35 -0.36 24.55
CA GLN A 27 -6.00 0.49 25.69
C GLN A 27 -6.48 1.95 25.56
N PHE A 28 -7.16 2.30 24.45
CA PHE A 28 -7.58 3.67 24.11
C PHE A 28 -6.41 4.70 24.08
N ASP A 29 -5.19 4.27 23.75
CA ASP A 29 -4.02 5.14 23.64
C ASP A 29 -3.90 5.76 22.24
N PHE A 30 -4.70 6.80 22.00
CA PHE A 30 -4.74 7.50 20.71
C PHE A 30 -3.44 8.23 20.36
N SER A 31 -2.64 8.62 21.35
CA SER A 31 -1.34 9.26 21.12
C SER A 31 -0.37 8.27 20.48
N LYS A 32 -0.32 7.05 21.02
CA LYS A 32 0.51 5.97 20.48
C LYS A 32 0.01 5.50 19.12
N ILE A 33 -1.31 5.42 18.90
CA ILE A 33 -1.89 5.11 17.58
C ILE A 33 -1.41 6.13 16.54
N LYS A 34 -1.43 7.42 16.85
CA LYS A 34 -0.96 8.47 15.93
C LYS A 34 0.53 8.35 15.63
N GLU A 35 1.36 8.02 16.61
CA GLU A 35 2.79 7.77 16.40
C GLU A 35 3.03 6.57 15.47
N ILE A 36 2.33 5.47 15.71
CA ILE A 36 2.45 4.25 14.91
C ILE A 36 2.00 4.52 13.47
N ARG A 37 0.88 5.24 13.27
CA ARG A 37 0.42 5.65 11.93
C ARG A 37 1.48 6.47 11.19
N GLY A 38 2.18 7.37 11.88
CA GLY A 38 3.30 8.10 11.27
C GLY A 38 4.49 7.21 10.85
N LYS A 39 4.71 6.06 11.51
CA LYS A 39 5.71 5.06 11.08
C LYS A 39 5.21 4.23 9.91
N GLN A 40 3.93 3.86 9.94
CA GLN A 40 3.26 3.18 8.85
C GLN A 40 3.35 4.00 7.56
N ASN A 41 2.97 5.28 7.55
CA ASN A 41 3.06 6.11 6.32
C ASN A 41 4.47 6.09 5.70
N LYS A 42 5.53 6.14 6.52
CA LYS A 42 6.92 6.05 6.03
C LYS A 42 7.27 4.70 5.40
N ILE A 43 6.62 3.63 5.84
CA ILE A 43 6.76 2.30 5.23
C ILE A 43 5.99 2.25 3.91
N GLU A 44 4.77 2.78 3.87
CA GLU A 44 3.97 2.87 2.64
C GLU A 44 4.72 3.64 1.56
N ASP A 45 5.28 4.80 1.89
CA ASP A 45 6.12 5.61 0.99
C ASP A 45 7.29 4.80 0.43
N LYS A 46 8.02 4.08 1.30
CA LYS A 46 9.16 3.24 0.86
C LYS A 46 8.72 2.10 -0.06
N ILE A 47 7.60 1.45 0.23
CA ILE A 47 7.07 0.37 -0.60
C ILE A 47 6.62 0.93 -1.95
N PHE A 48 6.00 2.10 -1.96
CA PHE A 48 5.58 2.80 -3.16
C PHE A 48 6.77 3.20 -4.04
N ASP A 49 7.87 3.70 -3.46
CA ASP A 49 9.10 3.98 -4.19
C ASP A 49 9.65 2.71 -4.85
N ILE A 50 9.68 1.59 -4.13
CA ILE A 50 10.12 0.30 -4.68
C ILE A 50 9.20 -0.15 -5.81
N LEU A 51 7.88 -0.05 -5.62
CA LEU A 51 6.88 -0.34 -6.65
C LEU A 51 7.17 0.49 -7.90
N LYS A 52 7.36 1.81 -7.77
CA LYS A 52 7.70 2.72 -8.88
C LYS A 52 9.00 2.33 -9.56
N GLU A 53 10.03 1.88 -8.84
CA GLU A 53 11.29 1.47 -9.46
C GLU A 53 11.15 0.21 -10.32
N ILE A 54 10.46 -0.81 -9.78
CA ILE A 54 10.41 -2.15 -10.37
C ILE A 54 9.21 -2.39 -11.29
N ALA A 55 8.20 -1.52 -11.24
CA ALA A 55 7.00 -1.67 -12.04
C ALA A 55 7.32 -1.67 -13.54
N PRO A 56 6.58 -2.45 -14.34
CA PRO A 56 6.68 -2.38 -15.79
C PRO A 56 6.17 -1.01 -16.30
N GLU A 57 6.64 -0.58 -17.46
CA GLU A 57 6.35 0.76 -18.01
C GLU A 57 4.85 1.07 -18.12
N ASN A 58 4.04 0.06 -18.45
CA ASN A 58 2.58 0.22 -18.54
C ASN A 58 1.90 0.50 -17.20
N ILE A 59 2.52 0.10 -16.07
CA ILE A 59 2.04 0.43 -14.72
C ILE A 59 2.65 1.75 -14.28
N LYS A 60 3.95 1.96 -14.51
CA LYS A 60 4.65 3.22 -14.16
C LYS A 60 3.95 4.45 -14.71
N SER A 61 3.47 4.40 -15.95
CA SER A 61 2.75 5.51 -16.58
C SER A 61 1.41 5.85 -15.93
N MET A 62 0.86 4.96 -15.10
CA MET A 62 -0.41 5.14 -14.39
C MET A 62 -0.22 5.45 -12.90
N LEU A 63 1.00 5.30 -12.36
CA LEU A 63 1.28 5.60 -10.95
C LEU A 63 1.35 7.11 -10.75
N PRO A 64 0.76 7.65 -9.66
CA PRO A 64 0.92 9.06 -9.33
C PRO A 64 2.36 9.37 -8.92
N GLU A 65 2.65 10.66 -8.78
CA GLU A 65 3.96 11.13 -8.32
C GLU A 65 4.22 10.68 -6.88
N ASP A 66 3.23 10.81 -5.99
CA ASP A 66 3.36 10.53 -4.56
C ASP A 66 2.35 9.48 -4.07
N CYS A 67 2.73 8.76 -3.00
CA CYS A 67 1.86 7.79 -2.35
C CYS A 67 0.65 8.43 -1.66
N GLY A 68 0.72 9.73 -1.34
CA GLY A 68 -0.31 10.45 -0.58
C GLY A 68 -1.66 10.55 -1.27
N ASP A 69 -1.69 10.37 -2.59
CA ASP A 69 -2.92 10.37 -3.41
C ASP A 69 -3.57 8.98 -3.51
N LEU A 70 -2.97 7.97 -2.87
CA LEU A 70 -3.40 6.58 -2.95
C LEU A 70 -3.94 6.10 -1.61
N GLU A 71 -5.01 5.32 -1.66
CA GLU A 71 -5.44 4.55 -0.51
C GLU A 71 -4.61 3.27 -0.41
N VAL A 72 -3.99 3.03 0.75
CA VAL A 72 -3.08 1.90 0.94
C VAL A 72 -3.77 0.80 1.76
N GLY A 73 -3.86 -0.38 1.16
CA GLY A 73 -4.34 -1.60 1.80
C GLY A 73 -3.22 -2.62 1.98
N TYR A 74 -3.40 -3.53 2.93
CA TYR A 74 -2.47 -4.65 3.14
C TYR A 74 -3.23 -5.95 3.42
N GLU A 75 -2.97 -6.96 2.60
CA GLU A 75 -3.51 -8.32 2.78
C GLU A 75 -2.44 -9.21 3.42
N THR A 76 -2.80 -9.78 4.56
CA THR A 76 -1.86 -10.39 5.51
C THR A 76 -1.44 -11.82 5.15
N LYS A 77 -2.28 -12.61 4.47
CA LYS A 77 -1.99 -14.03 4.16
C LYS A 77 -1.03 -14.16 2.98
N GLY A 78 -1.29 -13.41 1.93
CA GLY A 78 -0.47 -13.31 0.73
C GLY A 78 0.68 -12.31 0.85
N LYS A 79 0.67 -11.46 1.89
CA LYS A 79 1.65 -10.39 2.10
C LYS A 79 1.72 -9.53 0.84
N VAL A 80 0.63 -8.81 0.59
CA VAL A 80 0.46 -7.95 -0.58
C VAL A 80 0.02 -6.57 -0.13
N PHE A 81 0.73 -5.55 -0.57
CA PHE A 81 0.25 -4.16 -0.47
C PHE A 81 -0.55 -3.80 -1.71
N TYR A 82 -1.60 -3.02 -1.51
CA TYR A 82 -2.47 -2.47 -2.54
C TYR A 82 -2.40 -0.95 -2.46
N PHE A 83 -2.10 -0.30 -3.57
CA PHE A 83 -2.17 1.14 -3.72
C PHE A 83 -3.34 1.42 -4.65
N VAL A 84 -4.42 1.94 -4.10
CA VAL A 84 -5.72 2.06 -4.76
C VAL A 84 -5.92 3.50 -5.22
N THR A 85 -6.37 3.65 -6.45
CA THR A 85 -6.74 4.92 -7.07
C THR A 85 -8.02 4.79 -7.87
N ILE A 86 -8.65 5.91 -8.20
CA ILE A 86 -9.82 5.95 -9.07
C ILE A 86 -9.36 5.69 -10.51
N ASP A 87 -10.07 4.82 -11.22
CA ASP A 87 -9.88 4.61 -12.64
C ASP A 87 -10.55 5.75 -13.42
N GLU A 88 -9.82 6.83 -13.73
CA GLU A 88 -10.38 7.99 -14.42
C GLU A 88 -10.95 7.65 -15.81
N GLU A 89 -10.38 6.65 -16.49
CA GLU A 89 -10.87 6.24 -17.82
C GLU A 89 -12.10 5.34 -17.75
N GLY A 90 -12.25 4.57 -16.67
CA GLY A 90 -13.35 3.63 -16.47
C GLY A 90 -14.53 4.22 -15.70
N SER A 91 -14.28 5.22 -14.86
CA SER A 91 -15.30 5.79 -13.97
C SER A 91 -16.25 6.70 -14.74
N THR A 92 -17.53 6.64 -14.38
CA THR A 92 -18.57 7.55 -14.85
C THR A 92 -19.15 8.33 -13.68
N ASP A 93 -20.00 9.32 -13.96
CA ASP A 93 -20.67 10.10 -12.90
C ASP A 93 -21.56 9.23 -11.98
N GLU A 94 -21.96 8.03 -12.43
CA GLU A 94 -22.83 7.10 -11.69
C GLU A 94 -22.08 5.91 -11.08
N ASP A 95 -20.94 5.51 -11.67
CA ASP A 95 -20.16 4.34 -11.24
C ASP A 95 -18.67 4.70 -11.11
N ILE A 96 -18.16 4.69 -9.87
CA ILE A 96 -16.74 4.85 -9.58
C ILE A 96 -16.07 3.48 -9.70
N LYS A 97 -15.04 3.41 -10.55
CA LYS A 97 -14.18 2.23 -10.68
C LYS A 97 -12.84 2.48 -10.00
N LEU A 98 -12.29 1.46 -9.38
CA LEU A 98 -11.00 1.54 -8.70
C LEU A 98 -9.97 0.66 -9.40
N ASN A 99 -8.74 1.15 -9.44
CA ASN A 99 -7.56 0.41 -9.85
C ASN A 99 -6.69 0.17 -8.62
N ALA A 100 -6.16 -1.04 -8.45
CA ALA A 100 -5.20 -1.35 -7.40
C ALA A 100 -3.86 -1.80 -7.99
N PHE A 101 -2.81 -1.04 -7.70
CA PHE A 101 -1.43 -1.46 -7.96
C PHE A 101 -0.96 -2.30 -6.78
N THR A 102 -0.41 -3.47 -7.06
CA THR A 102 -0.03 -4.43 -6.02
C THR A 102 1.45 -4.74 -6.06
N ILE A 103 2.03 -4.97 -4.89
CA ILE A 103 3.38 -5.48 -4.73
C ILE A 103 3.41 -6.54 -3.62
N ASP A 104 3.99 -7.68 -3.93
CA ASP A 104 4.21 -8.75 -2.95
C ASP A 104 5.64 -8.76 -2.39
N ILE A 105 5.85 -9.57 -1.37
CA ILE A 105 7.16 -9.78 -0.72
C ILE A 105 8.28 -10.25 -1.68
N ASN A 106 7.90 -10.85 -2.81
CA ASN A 106 8.79 -11.33 -3.86
C ASN A 106 9.04 -10.29 -4.96
N LYS A 107 8.63 -9.03 -4.76
CA LYS A 107 8.75 -7.93 -5.74
C LYS A 107 7.90 -8.16 -6.99
N LYS A 108 6.88 -8.99 -6.93
CA LYS A 108 5.93 -9.16 -8.04
C LYS A 108 4.96 -7.98 -8.03
N VAL A 109 4.92 -7.25 -9.14
CA VAL A 109 3.98 -6.15 -9.35
C VAL A 109 2.82 -6.58 -10.23
N SER A 110 1.60 -6.15 -9.92
CA SER A 110 0.41 -6.40 -10.74
C SER A 110 -0.60 -5.25 -10.62
N LEU A 111 -1.38 -5.04 -11.68
CA LEU A 111 -2.50 -4.10 -11.71
C LEU A 111 -3.81 -4.89 -11.69
N ILE A 112 -4.68 -4.57 -10.74
CA ILE A 112 -6.03 -5.10 -10.64
C ILE A 112 -6.99 -3.97 -11.04
N LYS A 113 -7.72 -4.16 -12.14
CA LYS A 113 -8.79 -3.26 -12.59
C LYS A 113 -10.12 -3.66 -11.96
N ASP A 114 -11.06 -2.74 -11.85
CA ASP A 114 -12.35 -2.96 -11.19
C ASP A 114 -12.15 -3.56 -9.78
N PHE A 115 -11.22 -2.96 -9.02
CA PHE A 115 -10.90 -3.41 -7.67
C PHE A 115 -12.06 -3.12 -6.72
N GLU A 116 -12.61 -4.16 -6.10
CA GLU A 116 -13.59 -4.04 -5.04
C GLU A 116 -12.90 -4.23 -3.68
N MET A 117 -12.94 -3.19 -2.83
CA MET A 117 -12.67 -3.39 -1.41
C MET A 117 -13.86 -4.16 -0.81
N LYS A 118 -13.66 -5.44 -0.52
CA LYS A 118 -14.63 -6.22 0.25
C LYS A 118 -14.28 -6.13 1.73
N ASP A 119 -15.22 -5.59 2.51
CA ASP A 119 -15.22 -5.63 3.98
C ASP A 119 -15.08 -7.06 4.54
#